data_AF-A0A961FP80-F1
#
_entry.id   AF-A0A961FP80-F1
#
_cell.length_a   1.000
_cell.length_b   1.000
_cell.length_c   1.000
_cell.angle_alpha   90.00
_cell.angle_beta   90.00
_cell.angle_gamma   90.00
#
_symmetry.space_group_name_H-M   'P 1'
#
loop_
_entity.id
_entity.type
_entity.pdbx_description
1 polymer ?
#
loop_
_entity_poly.entity_id
_entity_poly.type
_entity_poly.pdbx_seq_one_letter_code
_entity_poly.pdbx_strand_id
1 'polypeptide(L)' 'MEEQIAQLEADLEQCDARKTEIESQLQDPATYANTEVSIALQKELTDLETQIEKLTSQWEAMTEKLEA' A
#
# COMPACT_ATOMS: atom_id res chain seq x y z
N MET A 1 -20.88 5.09 -7.12
CA MET A 1 -19.56 5.71 -7.35
C MET A 1 -18.99 6.17 -6.02
N GLU A 2 -19.70 6.98 -5.25
CA GLU A 2 -19.26 7.43 -3.90
C GLU A 2 -18.84 6.26 -2.97
N GLU A 3 -19.65 5.19 -2.87
CA GLU A 3 -19.29 4.00 -2.08
C GLU A 3 -18.03 3.28 -2.59
N GLN A 4 -17.79 3.27 -3.90
CA GLN A 4 -16.60 2.67 -4.49
C GLN A 4 -15.36 3.52 -4.26
N ILE A 5 -15.51 4.85 -4.29
CA ILE A 5 -14.45 5.80 -3.94
C ILE A 5 -14.08 5.64 -2.46
N ALA A 6 -15.08 5.57 -1.57
CA ALA A 6 -14.84 5.34 -0.14
C ALA A 6 -14.14 4.00 0.13
N GLN A 7 -14.47 2.95 -0.62
CA GLN A 7 -13.76 1.66 -0.52
C GLN A 7 -12.31 1.77 -1.00
N LEU A 8 -12.06 2.48 -2.12
CA LEU A 8 -10.70 2.71 -2.62
C LEU A 8 -9.85 3.50 -1.62
N GLU A 9 -10.44 4.49 -0.95
CA GLU A 9 -9.78 5.27 0.10
C GLU A 9 -9.45 4.40 1.32
N ALA A 10 -10.37 3.54 1.76
CA ALA A 10 -10.13 2.61 2.85
C ALA A 10 -9.04 1.57 2.49
N ASP A 11 -9.02 1.08 1.25
CA ASP A 11 -8.01 0.16 0.77
C ASP A 11 -6.62 0.83 0.69
N LEU A 12 -6.56 2.10 0.28
CA LEU A 12 -5.34 2.92 0.30
C LEU A 12 -4.83 3.13 1.72
N GLU A 13 -5.69 3.49 2.66
CA GLU A 13 -5.32 3.66 4.07
C GLU A 13 -4.72 2.37 4.66
N GLN A 14 -5.31 1.22 4.34
CA GLN A 14 -4.79 -0.08 4.77
C GLN A 14 -3.42 -0.40 4.15
N CYS A 15 -3.23 -0.10 2.87
CA CYS A 15 -1.95 -0.31 2.19
C CYS A 15 -0.86 0.58 2.80
N ASP A 16 -1.16 1.86 3.06
CA ASP A 16 -0.22 2.82 3.65
C ASP A 16 0.14 2.45 5.10
N ALA A 17 -0.85 2.00 5.89
CA ALA A 17 -0.61 1.51 7.24
C ALA A 17 0.34 0.30 7.23
N ARG A 18 0.11 -0.66 6.33
CA ARG A 18 0.97 -1.84 6.20
C ARG A 18 2.36 -1.49 5.68
N LYS A 19 2.46 -0.59 4.71
CA LYS A 19 3.75 -0.07 4.21
C LYS A 19 4.57 0.54 5.34
N THR A 20 3.97 1.41 6.13
CA THR A 20 4.62 2.06 7.28
C THR A 20 5.11 1.03 8.31
N GLU A 21 4.31 0.00 8.58
CA GLU A 21 4.67 -1.08 9.50
C GLU A 21 5.89 -1.86 8.99
N ILE A 22 5.92 -2.21 7.71
CA ILE A 22 7.03 -2.94 7.07
C ILE A 22 8.30 -2.09 7.06
N GLU A 23 8.19 -0.79 6.73
CA GLU A 23 9.31 0.15 6.77
C GLU A 23 9.90 0.23 8.18
N SER A 24 9.06 0.27 9.22
CA SER A 24 9.51 0.21 10.61
C SER A 24 10.23 -1.11 10.94
N GLN A 25 9.74 -2.24 10.43
CA GLN A 25 10.41 -3.54 10.64
C GLN A 25 11.76 -3.61 9.92
N LEU A 26 11.85 -3.06 8.71
CA LEU A 26 13.10 -3.03 7.92
C LEU A 26 14.15 -2.06 8.48
N GLN A 27 13.77 -1.15 9.38
CA GLN A 27 14.70 -0.32 10.15
C GLN A 27 15.33 -1.06 11.33
N ASP A 28 14.74 -2.16 11.80
CA ASP A 28 15.31 -2.99 12.87
C ASP A 28 16.47 -3.86 12.32
N PRO A 29 17.71 -3.71 12.81
CA PRO A 29 18.83 -4.57 12.41
C PRO A 29 18.57 -6.07 12.63
N ALA A 30 17.73 -6.44 13.61
CA ALA A 30 17.37 -7.82 13.89
C ALA A 30 16.60 -8.47 12.74
N THR A 31 15.88 -7.70 11.94
CA THR A 31 15.17 -8.19 10.74
C THR A 31 16.13 -8.81 9.73
N TYR A 32 17.35 -8.30 9.64
CA TYR A 32 18.38 -8.84 8.73
C TYR A 32 19.10 -10.07 9.28
N ALA A 33 18.94 -10.38 10.56
CA ALA A 33 19.41 -11.64 11.13
C ALA A 33 18.62 -12.84 10.59
N ASN A 34 17.41 -12.61 10.07
CA ASN A 34 16.62 -13.60 9.35
C ASN A 34 16.41 -13.15 7.89
N THR A 35 17.27 -13.65 7.00
CA THR A 35 17.27 -13.29 5.58
C THR A 35 15.95 -13.63 4.87
N GLU A 36 15.25 -14.69 5.27
CA GLU A 36 13.95 -15.03 4.67
C GLU A 36 12.88 -13.98 5.01
N VAL A 37 12.88 -13.49 6.26
CA VAL A 37 11.97 -12.45 6.72
C VAL A 37 12.26 -11.12 6.02
N SER A 38 13.52 -10.71 5.92
CA SER A 38 13.86 -9.45 5.27
C SER A 38 13.54 -9.45 3.77
N ILE A 39 13.74 -10.57 3.06
CA ILE A 39 13.33 -10.73 1.66
C ILE A 39 11.80 -10.68 1.53
N ALA A 40 11.07 -11.37 2.42
CA ALA A 40 9.62 -11.38 2.40
C ALA A 40 9.05 -9.97 2.60
N LEU A 41 9.57 -9.22 3.58
CA LEU A 41 9.17 -7.84 3.86
C LEU A 41 9.50 -6.90 2.70
N GLN A 42 10.68 -7.03 2.08
CA GLN A 42 11.03 -6.21 0.91
C GLN A 42 10.12 -6.49 -0.29
N LYS A 43 9.78 -7.77 -0.51
CA LYS A 43 8.84 -8.14 -1.57
C LYS A 43 7.45 -7.57 -1.29
N GLU A 44 6.96 -7.74 -0.06
CA GLU A 44 5.65 -7.21 0.35
C GLU A 44 5.61 -5.68 0.21
N LEU A 45 6.69 -4.97 0.55
CA LEU A 45 6.81 -3.53 0.35
C LEU A 45 6.67 -3.14 -1.13
N THR A 46 7.39 -3.81 -2.04
CA THR A 46 7.29 -3.56 -3.48
C THR A 46 5.89 -3.86 -4.04
N ASP A 47 5.28 -4.95 -3.57
CA ASP A 47 3.92 -5.33 -3.97
C ASP A 47 2.89 -4.27 -3.51
N LEU A 48 3.04 -3.75 -2.27
CA LEU A 48 2.20 -2.68 -1.72
C LEU A 48 2.37 -1.36 -2.49
N GLU A 49 3.59 -0.98 -2.85
CA GLU A 49 3.84 0.23 -3.65
C GLU A 49 3.13 0.16 -5.00
N THR A 50 3.22 -0.98 -5.67
CA THR A 50 2.51 -1.24 -6.93
C THR A 50 0.99 -1.18 -6.74
N GLN A 51 0.49 -1.71 -5.63
CA GLN A 51 -0.94 -1.70 -5.30
C GLN A 51 -1.45 -0.29 -5.01
N ILE A 52 -0.70 0.51 -4.25
CA ILE A 52 -1.02 1.91 -3.94
C ILE A 52 -1.11 2.72 -5.24
N GLU A 53 -0.11 2.62 -6.13
CA GLU A 53 -0.15 3.31 -7.43
C GLU A 53 -1.41 2.95 -8.22
N LYS A 54 -1.75 1.66 -8.28
CA LYS A 54 -2.94 1.18 -9.00
C LYS A 54 -4.24 1.67 -8.36
N LEU A 55 -4.34 1.69 -7.03
CA LEU A 55 -5.53 2.16 -6.33
C LEU A 55 -5.70 3.67 -6.48
N THR A 56 -4.61 4.43 -6.39
CA THR A 56 -4.61 5.88 -6.62
C THR A 56 -5.08 6.22 -8.03
N SER A 57 -4.56 5.56 -9.08
CA SER A 57 -5.04 5.81 -10.45
C SER A 57 -6.52 5.45 -10.65
N GLN A 58 -7.02 4.42 -9.96
CA GLN A 58 -8.44 4.06 -10.01
C GLN A 58 -9.31 5.11 -9.30
N TRP A 59 -8.85 5.59 -8.15
CA TRP A 59 -9.52 6.65 -7.39
C TRP A 59 -9.59 7.93 -8.21
N GLU A 60 -8.47 8.40 -8.78
CA GLU A 60 -8.42 9.59 -9.65
C GLU A 60 -9.42 9.48 -10.81
N ALA A 61 -9.43 8.34 -11.50
CA ALA A 61 -10.32 8.11 -12.64
C ALA A 61 -11.81 8.02 -12.24
N MET A 62 -12.13 7.57 -11.01
CA MET A 62 -13.50 7.54 -10.51
C MET A 62 -13.97 8.92 -10.03
N THR A 63 -13.09 9.67 -9.37
CA THR A 63 -13.37 11.04 -8.91
C THR A 63 -13.59 11.97 -10.10
N GLU A 64 -12.74 11.89 -11.14
CA GLU A 64 -12.94 12.68 -12.37
C GLU A 64 -14.29 12.40 -13.04
N LYS A 65 -14.74 11.13 -13.03
CA LYS A 65 -16.06 10.74 -13.57
C LYS A 65 -17.24 11.21 -12.71
N LEU A 66 -17.03 11.44 -11.43
CA LEU A 66 -18.07 11.94 -10.53
C LEU A 66 -18.24 13.46 -10.69
N GLU A 67 -17.15 14.17 -10.99
CA GLU A 67 -17.12 15.63 -11.18
C GLU A 67 -17.55 16.09 -12.59
N ALA A 68 -17.47 15.21 -13.59
CA ALA A 68 -17.84 15.46 -15.00
C ALA A 68 -19.34 15.32 -15.30
#